data_AF-A0A1I8M532-F1
#
_entry.id   AF-A0A1I8M532-F1
#
_cell.length_a   1.000
_cell.length_b   1.000
_cell.length_c   1.000
_cell.angle_alpha   90.00
_cell.angle_beta   90.00
_cell.angle_gamma   90.00
#
_symmetry.space_group_name_H-M   'P 1'
#
loop_
_entity.id
_entity.type
_entity.pdbx_description
1 polymer ?
#
loop_
_entity_poly.entity_id
_entity_poly.type
_entity_poly.pdbx_seq_one_letter_code
_entity_poly.pdbx_strand_id
1 'polypeptide(L)'
;MNKRNNIRLPPEVNRLLYVRNLPYKITSEEMYDIFGKYGAIRQIRVGNTPETRGTAFVVYEDIFDAKNACDHLSGFNVCNRYLVVLYYQSNKAFKRLDVDKKQDELNNIKSKYNLKTPENA
;
A
#
# COMPACT_ATOMS: atom_id res chain seq x y z
N MET A 1 13.52 -16.77 30.08
CA MET A 1 12.17 -16.18 29.98
C MET A 1 11.85 -15.89 28.51
N ASN A 2 11.25 -16.83 27.77
CA ASN A 2 10.83 -16.62 26.38
C ASN A 2 9.31 -16.79 26.26
N LYS A 3 8.55 -15.75 26.64
CA LYS A 3 7.09 -15.66 26.45
C LYS A 3 6.71 -15.09 25.07
N ARG A 4 7.38 -15.50 23.99
CA ARG A 4 7.05 -15.02 22.62
C ARG A 4 6.31 -16.04 21.75
N ASN A 5 6.10 -17.27 22.22
CA ASN A 5 5.85 -18.38 21.30
C ASN A 5 4.39 -18.81 21.11
N ASN A 6 3.36 -17.98 21.36
CA ASN A 6 1.97 -18.39 21.06
C ASN A 6 0.96 -17.24 20.83
N ILE A 7 1.40 -16.08 20.36
CA ILE A 7 0.46 -15.01 19.95
C ILE A 7 0.09 -15.24 18.49
N ARG A 8 -1.07 -15.87 18.23
CA ARG A 8 -1.65 -15.93 16.88
C ARG A 8 -2.14 -14.53 16.52
N LEU A 9 -1.47 -13.91 15.56
CA LEU A 9 -1.90 -12.63 15.01
C LEU A 9 -3.16 -12.81 14.15
N PRO A 10 -4.05 -11.81 14.08
CA PRO A 10 -5.20 -11.84 13.19
C PRO A 10 -4.76 -12.15 11.73
N PRO A 11 -5.59 -12.83 10.93
CA PRO A 11 -5.24 -13.26 9.58
C PRO A 11 -5.00 -12.09 8.61
N GLU A 12 -5.43 -10.89 8.99
CA GLU A 12 -5.20 -9.65 8.25
C GLU A 12 -3.82 -9.04 8.47
N VAL A 13 -3.10 -9.43 9.51
CA VAL A 13 -1.77 -8.89 9.82
C VAL A 13 -0.76 -9.43 8.81
N ASN A 14 0.01 -8.53 8.22
CA ASN A 14 1.01 -8.85 7.23
C ASN A 14 2.31 -8.08 7.52
N ARG A 15 3.45 -8.69 7.20
CA ARG A 15 4.78 -8.03 7.21
C ARG A 15 4.86 -6.87 6.23
N LEU A 16 4.03 -6.91 5.20
CA LEU A 16 3.92 -5.86 4.21
C LEU A 16 2.82 -4.86 4.59
N LEU A 17 3.23 -3.62 4.79
CA LEU A 17 2.36 -2.50 5.03
C LEU A 17 2.20 -1.67 3.75
N TYR A 18 0.99 -1.21 3.54
CA TYR A 18 0.62 -0.25 2.52
C TYR A 18 0.37 1.11 3.17
N VAL A 19 1.20 2.07 2.79
CA VAL A 19 1.18 3.43 3.32
C VAL A 19 0.56 4.35 2.28
N ARG A 20 -0.39 5.18 2.70
CA ARG A 20 -1.02 6.22 1.89
C ARG A 20 -0.88 7.59 2.54
N ASN A 21 -1.18 8.60 1.73
CA ASN A 21 -1.15 10.01 2.13
C ASN A 21 0.26 10.51 2.48
N LEU A 22 1.30 9.89 1.91
CA LEU A 22 2.67 10.33 2.09
C LEU A 22 2.90 11.69 1.41
N PRO A 23 3.73 12.56 2.01
CA PRO A 23 4.21 13.77 1.34
C PRO A 23 4.91 13.41 0.02
N TYR A 24 4.63 14.15 -1.05
CA TYR A 24 5.22 13.88 -2.36
C TYR A 24 6.74 14.12 -2.43
N LYS A 25 7.29 14.85 -1.46
CA LYS A 25 8.71 15.15 -1.35
C LYS A 25 9.44 14.29 -0.31
N ILE A 26 8.79 13.26 0.24
CA ILE A 26 9.42 12.41 1.26
C ILE A 26 10.61 11.67 0.67
N THR A 27 11.73 11.67 1.38
CA THR A 27 12.94 10.98 0.95
C THR A 27 12.95 9.53 1.43
N SER A 28 13.74 8.68 0.77
CA SER A 28 13.95 7.31 1.21
C SER A 28 14.52 7.25 2.63
N GLU A 29 15.42 8.16 2.98
CA GLU A 29 16.05 8.26 4.30
C GLU A 29 15.02 8.55 5.40
N GLU A 30 14.15 9.53 5.18
CA GLU A 30 13.04 9.83 6.11
C GLU A 30 12.10 8.64 6.30
N MET A 31 11.85 7.86 5.24
CA MET A 31 11.07 6.63 5.34
C MET A 31 11.79 5.59 6.22
N TYR A 32 13.10 5.40 6.06
CA TYR A 32 13.85 4.50 6.94
C TYR A 32 13.88 5.00 8.39
N ASP A 33 13.97 6.31 8.63
CA ASP A 33 13.95 6.89 9.97
C ASP A 33 12.59 6.75 10.68
N ILE A 34 11.48 6.90 9.95
CA ILE A 34 10.13 6.79 10.52
C ILE A 34 9.78 5.32 10.78
N PHE A 35 9.96 4.45 9.79
CA PHE A 35 9.56 3.06 9.86
C PHE A 35 10.61 2.20 10.59
N GLY A 36 11.90 2.54 10.50
CA GLY A 36 12.98 1.76 11.10
C GLY A 36 13.00 1.80 12.63
N LYS A 37 12.32 2.78 13.25
CA LYS A 37 12.13 2.85 14.70
C LYS A 37 11.36 1.66 15.29
N TYR A 38 10.55 0.98 14.47
CA TYR A 38 9.71 -0.12 14.91
C TYR A 38 10.34 -1.50 14.67
N GLY A 39 11.34 -1.59 13.80
CA GLY A 39 11.98 -2.86 13.47
C GLY A 39 12.81 -2.83 12.20
N ALA A 40 13.42 -3.98 11.89
CA ALA A 40 14.26 -4.12 10.71
C ALA A 40 13.43 -4.12 9.43
N ILE A 41 13.74 -3.19 8.53
CA ILE A 41 13.08 -3.05 7.24
C ILE A 41 13.79 -3.92 6.21
N ARG A 42 13.02 -4.79 5.56
CA ARG A 42 13.47 -5.61 4.44
C ARG A 42 13.53 -4.81 3.13
N GLN A 43 12.48 -4.04 2.85
CA GLN A 43 12.38 -3.27 1.62
C GLN A 43 11.35 -2.14 1.75
N ILE A 44 11.66 -0.97 1.18
CA ILE A 44 10.70 0.11 0.94
C ILE A 44 10.56 0.33 -0.56
N ARG A 45 9.32 0.43 -1.05
CA ARG A 45 9.01 0.83 -2.43
C ARG A 45 8.05 1.99 -2.43
N VAL A 46 8.50 3.15 -2.90
CA VAL A 46 7.66 4.34 -3.04
C VAL A 46 7.04 4.37 -4.43
N GLY A 47 5.76 4.68 -4.51
CA GLY A 47 5.06 4.87 -5.79
C GLY A 47 5.60 6.08 -6.54
N ASN A 48 6.06 5.86 -7.77
CA ASN A 48 6.70 6.86 -8.61
C ASN A 48 5.83 7.34 -9.79
N THR A 49 4.69 6.69 -10.06
CA THR A 49 3.76 7.09 -11.12
C THR A 49 2.77 8.13 -10.61
N PRO A 50 2.14 8.95 -11.47
CA PRO A 50 1.11 9.92 -11.04
C PRO A 50 -0.03 9.27 -10.24
N GLU A 51 -0.40 8.04 -10.57
CA GLU A 51 -1.48 7.28 -9.93
C GLU A 51 -1.07 6.68 -8.58
N THR A 52 0.24 6.43 -8.38
CA THR A 52 0.79 5.79 -7.18
C THR A 52 1.54 6.77 -6.27
N ARG A 53 1.72 8.02 -6.71
CA ARG A 53 2.46 9.04 -5.96
C ARG A 53 1.80 9.31 -4.60
N GLY A 54 2.60 9.38 -3.55
CA GLY A 54 2.11 9.52 -2.17
C GLY A 54 1.62 8.20 -1.56
N THR A 55 1.95 7.07 -2.19
CA THR A 55 1.79 5.73 -1.62
C THR A 55 3.13 5.01 -1.55
N ALA A 56 3.26 4.09 -0.61
CA ALA A 56 4.44 3.26 -0.49
C ALA A 56 4.10 1.88 0.07
N PHE A 57 4.98 0.93 -0.21
CA PHE A 57 4.98 -0.39 0.40
C PHE A 57 6.21 -0.51 1.29
N VAL A 58 6.00 -0.89 2.54
CA VAL A 58 7.07 -1.12 3.52
C VAL A 58 6.99 -2.58 3.94
N VAL A 59 8.07 -3.33 3.70
CA VAL A 59 8.21 -4.73 4.09
C VAL A 59 9.12 -4.78 5.31
N TYR A 60 8.63 -5.31 6.43
CA TYR A 60 9.45 -5.63 7.59
C TYR A 60 9.98 -7.08 7.52
N GLU A 61 11.08 -7.34 8.21
CA GLU A 61 11.57 -8.71 8.41
C GLU A 61 10.65 -9.49 9.37
N ASP A 62 10.21 -8.89 10.47
CA ASP A 62 9.28 -9.47 11.45
C ASP A 62 7.84 -8.95 11.27
N ILE A 63 6.87 -9.85 11.47
CA ILE A 63 5.44 -9.55 11.47
C ILE A 63 5.00 -8.75 12.71
N PHE A 64 5.67 -8.96 13.86
CA PHE A 64 5.35 -8.22 15.08
C PHE A 64 5.78 -6.75 14.96
N ASP A 65 6.91 -6.48 14.30
CA ASP A 65 7.38 -5.13 14.00
C ASP A 65 6.42 -4.40 13.06
N ALA A 66 5.97 -5.08 12.00
CA ALA A 66 4.96 -4.54 11.08
C ALA A 66 3.65 -4.21 11.81
N LYS A 67 3.21 -5.07 12.74
CA LYS A 67 2.04 -4.78 13.56
C LYS A 67 2.24 -3.53 14.41
N ASN A 68 3.38 -3.47 15.10
CA ASN A 68 3.69 -2.35 15.98
C ASN A 68 3.75 -1.03 15.20
N ALA A 69 4.37 -1.06 14.02
CA ALA A 69 4.41 0.08 13.11
C ALA A 69 3.01 0.50 12.63
N CYS A 70 2.15 -0.46 12.26
CA CYS A 70 0.80 -0.16 11.80
C CYS A 70 -0.04 0.54 12.89
N ASP A 71 0.04 0.05 14.13
CA ASP A 71 -0.75 0.58 15.25
C ASP A 71 -0.33 2.01 15.63
N HIS A 72 0.97 2.35 15.54
CA HIS A 72 1.50 3.65 15.99
C HIS A 72 1.68 4.68 14.86
N LEU A 73 1.91 4.25 13.62
CA LEU A 73 2.12 5.16 12.48
C LEU A 73 0.81 5.51 11.76
N SER A 74 -0.28 4.79 12.02
CA SER A 74 -1.59 5.19 11.52
C SER A 74 -2.02 6.50 12.18
N GLY A 75 -2.23 7.55 11.39
CA GLY A 75 -2.51 8.89 11.89
C GLY A 75 -1.27 9.67 12.34
N PHE A 76 -0.06 9.21 12.03
CA PHE A 76 1.15 9.99 12.31
C PHE A 76 1.24 11.21 11.37
N ASN A 77 1.51 12.40 11.92
CA ASN A 77 1.61 13.62 11.13
C ASN A 77 3.03 13.78 10.57
N VAL A 78 3.15 13.80 9.24
CA VAL A 78 4.37 14.10 8.51
C VAL A 78 4.10 15.26 7.56
N CYS A 79 4.78 16.39 7.76
CA CYS A 79 4.65 17.57 6.90
C CYS A 79 3.20 18.04 6.71
N ASN A 80 2.41 18.11 7.79
CA ASN A 80 0.98 18.43 7.80
C ASN A 80 0.09 17.42 7.06
N ARG A 81 0.55 16.17 6.92
CA ARG A 81 -0.24 15.08 6.34
C ARG A 81 -0.26 13.91 7.31
N TYR A 82 -1.46 13.45 7.63
CA TYR A 82 -1.67 12.28 8.47
C TYR A 82 -1.51 11.01 7.64
N LEU A 83 -0.50 10.20 7.97
CA LEU A 83 -0.25 8.95 7.27
C LEU A 83 -1.38 7.96 7.51
N VAL A 84 -1.68 7.17 6.48
CA VAL A 84 -2.62 6.06 6.59
C VAL A 84 -1.85 4.78 6.34
N VAL A 85 -1.68 3.97 7.39
CA VAL A 85 -0.94 2.71 7.32
C VAL A 85 -1.93 1.56 7.43
N LEU A 86 -1.88 0.65 6.46
CA LEU A 86 -2.78 -0.49 6.35
C LEU A 86 -1.97 -1.76 6.11
N TYR A 87 -2.45 -2.90 6.58
CA TYR A 87 -1.88 -4.17 6.14
C TYR A 87 -2.14 -4.40 4.65
N TYR A 88 -1.16 -5.00 3.98
CA TYR A 88 -1.32 -5.38 2.59
C TYR A 88 -2.34 -6.50 2.44
N GLN A 89 -3.39 -6.21 1.66
CA GLN A 89 -4.43 -7.17 1.31
C GLN A 89 -4.26 -7.56 -0.16
N SER A 90 -3.69 -8.74 -0.40
CA SER A 90 -3.48 -9.32 -1.75
C SER A 90 -4.76 -9.27 -2.59
N ASN A 91 -5.89 -9.72 -2.03
CA ASN A 91 -7.18 -9.74 -2.73
C ASN A 91 -7.65 -8.37 -3.23
N LYS A 92 -7.27 -7.26 -2.58
CA LYS A 92 -7.63 -5.91 -3.05
C LYS A 92 -6.67 -5.38 -4.11
N ALA A 93 -5.40 -5.76 -4.02
CA ALA A 93 -4.39 -5.36 -5.02
C ALA A 93 -4.67 -5.99 -6.39
N PHE A 94 -4.97 -7.30 -6.43
CA PHE A 94 -5.26 -8.01 -7.69
C PHE A 94 -6.60 -7.61 -8.32
N LYS A 95 -7.61 -7.22 -7.52
CA LYS A 95 -8.88 -6.73 -8.04
C LYS A 95 -8.76 -5.50 -8.95
N ARG A 96 -7.85 -4.56 -8.65
CA ARG A 96 -7.62 -3.39 -9.53
C ARG A 96 -7.02 -3.82 -10.86
N LEU A 97 -6.02 -4.70 -10.83
CA LEU A 97 -5.39 -5.24 -12.04
C LEU A 97 -6.40 -5.93 -12.97
N ASP A 98 -7.34 -6.70 -12.40
CA ASP A 98 -8.37 -7.39 -13.19
C ASP A 98 -9.39 -6.42 -13.81
N VAL A 99 -9.70 -5.31 -13.13
CA VAL A 99 -10.59 -4.27 -13.66
C VAL A 99 -9.91 -3.50 -14.79
N ASP A 100 -8.64 -3.12 -14.61
CA ASP A 100 -7.88 -2.38 -15.63
C ASP A 100 -7.72 -3.20 -16.91
N LYS A 101 -7.38 -4.50 -16.79
CA LYS A 101 -7.33 -5.42 -17.95
C LYS A 101 -8.67 -5.50 -18.70
N LYS A 102 -9.78 -5.62 -17.97
CA LYS A 102 -11.12 -5.65 -18.57
C LYS A 102 -11.45 -4.33 -19.28
N GLN A 103 -11.04 -3.20 -18.72
CA GLN A 103 -11.25 -1.90 -19.34
C GLN A 103 -10.47 -1.77 -20.65
N ASP A 104 -9.22 -2.23 -20.68
CA ASP A 104 -8.38 -2.23 -21.89
C ASP A 104 -8.93 -3.14 -22.98
N GLU A 105 -9.36 -4.35 -22.62
CA GLU A 105 -10.04 -5.27 -23.54
C GLU A 105 -11.32 -4.64 -24.11
N LEU A 106 -12.15 -4.03 -23.25
CA LEU A 106 -13.38 -3.37 -23.67
C LEU A 106 -13.10 -2.18 -24.60
N ASN A 107 -12.06 -1.39 -24.32
CA ASN A 107 -11.64 -0.28 -25.16
C ASN A 107 -11.16 -0.79 -26.53
N ASN A 108 -10.35 -1.85 -26.56
CA ASN A 108 -9.87 -2.45 -27.81
C ASN A 108 -11.02 -3.03 -28.65
N ILE A 109 -11.98 -3.71 -28.02
CA ILE A 109 -13.18 -4.22 -28.70
C ILE A 109 -14.03 -3.05 -29.24
N LYS A 110 -14.27 -2.01 -28.44
CA LYS A 110 -15.02 -0.81 -28.88
C LYS A 110 -14.38 -0.14 -30.09
N SER A 111 -13.05 0.02 -30.09
CA SER A 111 -12.29 0.55 -31.23
C SER A 111 -12.34 -0.37 -32.44
N LYS A 112 -12.22 -1.69 -32.25
CA LYS A 112 -12.27 -2.69 -33.33
C LYS A 112 -13.62 -2.72 -34.05
N TYR A 113 -14.72 -2.46 -33.34
CA TYR A 113 -16.07 -2.54 -33.90
C TYR A 113 -16.74 -1.16 -34.13
N ASN A 114 -16.01 -0.05 -33.97
CA ASN A 114 -16.55 1.32 -34.09
C ASN A 114 -17.85 1.56 -33.29
N LEU A 115 -17.99 0.90 -32.13
CA LEU A 115 -19.19 0.99 -31.31
C LEU A 115 -19.14 2.26 -30.46
N LYS A 116 -19.77 3.35 -30.92
CA LYS A 116 -20.10 4.49 -30.05
C LYS A 116 -21.27 4.08 -29.15
N THR A 117 -21.08 4.17 -27.84
CA THR A 117 -22.19 4.02 -26.89
C THR A 117 -23.17 5.17 -27.15
N PRO A 118 -24.48 4.93 -27.26
CA PRO A 118 -25.42 6.04 -27.35
C PRO A 118 -25.25 6.90 -26.09
N GLU A 119 -24.99 8.18 -26.30
CA GLU A 119 -24.97 9.19 -25.26
C GLU A 119 -26.42 9.28 -24.75
N ASN A 120 -26.66 8.82 -23.52
CA ASN A 120 -27.99 8.88 -22.92
C ASN A 120 -28.39 10.36 -22.81
N ALA A 121 -29.41 10.75 -23.58
CA ALA A 121 -30.12 12.02 -23.45
C ALA A 121 -30.99 12.04 -22.18
#